data_AF-A0AAV3Y823-F1
#
_entry.id   AF-A0AAV3Y823-F1
#
_cell.length_a   1.000
_cell.length_b   1.000
_cell.length_c   1.000
_cell.angle_alpha   90.00
_cell.angle_beta   90.00
_cell.angle_gamma   90.00
#
_symmetry.space_group_name_H-M   'P 1'
#
loop_
_entity.id
_entity.type
_entity.pdbx_description
1 polymer ?
#
loop_
_entity_poly.entity_id
_entity_poly.type
_entity_poly.pdbx_seq_one_letter_code
_entity_poly.pdbx_strand_id
1 'polypeptide(L)'
;MGRPKGYIFSSSRGSSTPHYGSAYINSVEKHSGSCPCCDCHQKMQCASLGMSWWSVDLTTACHVIFDTQEAQCTAVDVFYDDETSKSCGRMKTLKGVEVLARNFEADSCKVRCVTHNEHLALELQQVISKYNYKVWTVRNPPLRAVGRLCLIVSHPHGQAKKVTLGKVEAVQKFNSAKNRLIYSTDSCPGSSGGLVLALQDDIGPGTEWLTWALWTSVHCSKAQGLNRNRSNCEIQLLT
;
A
#
# COMPACT_ATOMS: atom_id res chain seq x y z
N MET A 1 0.20 10.54 18.74
CA MET A 1 -0.58 9.61 19.58
C MET A 1 -0.28 8.19 19.11
N GLY A 2 0.38 7.38 19.94
CA GLY A 2 0.76 6.02 19.57
C GLY A 2 -0.40 5.01 19.50
N ARG A 3 -0.10 3.79 19.04
CA ARG A 3 -1.04 2.66 18.84
C ARG A 3 -1.94 2.37 20.05
N PRO A 4 -3.29 2.43 19.98
CA PRO A 4 -4.19 2.10 21.09
C PRO A 4 -3.87 0.76 21.76
N LYS A 5 -4.14 0.65 23.07
CA LYS A 5 -3.99 -0.63 23.78
C LYS A 5 -4.87 -1.69 23.11
N GLY A 6 -4.32 -2.88 22.88
CA GLY A 6 -5.02 -3.99 22.23
C GLY A 6 -5.05 -3.91 20.70
N TYR A 7 -4.51 -2.86 20.09
CA TYR A 7 -4.30 -2.80 18.65
C TYR A 7 -3.07 -3.61 18.23
N ILE A 8 -3.01 -4.01 16.95
CA ILE A 8 -1.91 -4.81 16.39
C ILE A 8 -0.58 -4.07 16.62
N PHE A 9 0.40 -4.80 17.16
CA PHE A 9 1.73 -4.29 17.59
C PHE A 9 1.70 -3.21 18.68
N SER A 10 0.61 -3.06 19.43
CA SER A 10 0.57 -2.11 20.56
C SER A 10 1.57 -2.46 21.67
N SER A 11 1.93 -3.74 21.82
CA SER A 11 2.98 -4.22 22.74
C SER A 11 4.39 -3.84 22.30
N SER A 12 4.59 -3.57 21.00
CA SER A 12 5.89 -3.20 20.42
C SER A 12 6.10 -1.68 20.36
N ARG A 13 5.23 -0.89 21.02
CA ARG A 13 5.30 0.57 21.00
C ARG A 13 6.64 1.05 21.55
N GLY A 14 7.35 1.86 20.77
CA GLY A 14 8.66 2.39 21.15
C GLY A 14 9.81 1.39 21.01
N SER A 15 9.54 0.17 20.53
CA SER A 15 10.61 -0.77 20.17
C SER A 15 11.26 -0.40 18.84
N SER A 16 12.49 -0.85 18.63
CA SER A 16 13.22 -0.74 17.36
C SER A 16 12.97 -1.92 16.42
N THR A 17 12.00 -2.78 16.74
CA THR A 17 11.70 -3.96 15.93
C THR A 17 11.18 -3.52 14.56
N PRO A 18 11.84 -3.90 13.45
CA PRO A 18 11.35 -3.52 12.13
C PRO A 18 10.05 -4.25 11.82
N HIS A 19 9.06 -3.51 11.36
CA HIS A 19 7.83 -4.07 10.81
C HIS A 19 7.85 -3.90 9.29
N TYR A 20 7.54 -4.97 8.59
CA TYR A 20 7.50 -4.98 7.13
C TYR A 20 6.05 -5.03 6.65
N GLY A 21 5.81 -4.38 5.53
CA GLY A 21 4.54 -4.41 4.84
C GLY A 21 4.73 -3.95 3.40
N SER A 22 3.60 -3.84 2.72
CA SER A 22 3.51 -3.37 1.34
C SER A 22 2.85 -2.00 1.31
N ALA A 23 2.95 -1.33 0.18
CA ALA A 23 2.24 -0.09 -0.08
C ALA A 23 1.96 0.02 -1.58
N TYR A 24 0.99 0.85 -1.93
CA TYR A 24 0.81 1.30 -3.31
C TYR A 24 0.85 2.83 -3.37
N ILE A 25 1.44 3.36 -4.43
CA ILE A 25 1.62 4.80 -4.61
C ILE A 25 0.36 5.37 -5.27
N ASN A 26 -0.21 6.41 -4.67
CA ASN A 26 -1.40 7.10 -5.17
C ASN A 26 -1.05 8.25 -6.12
N SER A 27 -0.11 9.11 -5.71
CA SER A 27 0.27 10.30 -6.46
C SER A 27 1.72 10.70 -6.21
N VAL A 28 2.27 11.45 -7.18
CA VAL A 28 3.58 12.09 -7.09
C VAL A 28 3.42 13.52 -7.58
N GLU A 29 3.74 14.48 -6.73
CA GLU A 29 3.48 15.91 -6.98
C GLU A 29 4.76 16.71 -6.75
N LYS A 30 5.05 17.65 -7.66
CA LYS A 30 6.19 18.56 -7.57
C LYS A 30 5.79 19.76 -6.71
N HIS A 31 6.66 20.13 -5.79
CA HIS A 31 6.51 21.28 -4.90
C HIS A 31 7.72 22.19 -5.01
N SER A 32 7.50 23.45 -4.67
CA SER A 32 8.54 24.48 -4.53
C SER A 32 8.54 24.99 -3.10
N GLY A 33 9.69 25.45 -2.62
CA GLY A 33 9.84 26.03 -1.27
C GLY A 33 10.30 25.02 -0.23
N SER A 34 9.91 25.23 1.03
CA SER A 34 10.43 24.45 2.15
C SER A 34 9.98 22.98 2.09
N CYS A 35 10.96 22.07 2.04
CA CYS A 35 10.72 20.63 2.06
C CYS A 35 10.52 20.15 3.50
N PRO A 36 9.49 19.32 3.79
CA PRO A 36 9.15 18.91 5.14
C PRO A 36 10.07 17.82 5.71
N CYS A 37 11.05 17.31 4.96
CA CYS A 37 11.93 16.28 5.49
C CYS A 37 12.94 16.82 6.50
N CYS A 38 13.25 16.01 7.50
CA CYS A 38 14.17 16.37 8.57
C CYS A 38 15.56 16.77 8.05
N ASP A 39 16.05 16.12 6.99
CA ASP A 39 17.38 16.39 6.43
C ASP A 39 17.45 17.82 5.84
N CYS A 40 16.38 18.29 5.20
CA CYS A 40 16.26 19.66 4.69
C CYS A 40 16.15 20.67 5.82
N HIS A 41 15.34 20.36 6.84
CA HIS A 41 15.09 21.25 7.96
C HIS A 41 16.36 21.47 8.80
N GLN A 42 17.11 20.40 9.09
CA GLN A 42 18.37 20.47 9.84
C GLN A 42 19.46 21.25 9.10
N LYS A 43 19.51 21.12 7.76
CA LYS A 43 20.53 21.77 6.95
C LYS A 43 20.21 23.23 6.60
N MET A 44 19.01 23.74 6.92
CA MET A 44 18.51 25.07 6.50
C MET A 44 18.64 25.34 4.98
N GLN A 45 18.75 24.31 4.16
CA GLN A 45 19.13 24.42 2.74
C GLN A 45 17.94 24.63 1.80
N CYS A 46 16.73 24.22 2.20
CA CYS A 46 15.65 24.03 1.23
C CYS A 46 14.77 25.28 1.03
N ALA A 47 14.72 26.20 2.01
CA ALA A 47 13.95 27.44 1.88
C ALA A 47 14.69 28.55 1.11
N SER A 48 16.03 28.57 1.14
CA SER A 48 16.85 29.65 0.56
C SER A 48 17.27 29.40 -0.90
N LEU A 49 17.22 28.16 -1.38
CA LEU A 49 17.80 27.78 -2.68
C LEU A 49 16.78 27.53 -3.80
N GLY A 50 15.49 27.78 -3.56
CA GLY A 50 14.45 27.53 -4.57
C GLY A 50 14.41 26.07 -5.06
N MET A 51 14.91 25.13 -4.26
CA MET A 51 14.97 23.73 -4.65
C MET A 51 13.56 23.14 -4.75
N SER A 52 13.26 22.50 -5.88
CA SER A 52 12.07 21.70 -6.01
C SER A 52 12.23 20.36 -5.29
N TRP A 53 11.13 19.89 -4.71
CA TRP A 53 11.04 18.56 -4.10
C TRP A 53 9.73 17.89 -4.54
N TRP A 54 9.63 16.59 -4.36
CA TRP A 54 8.44 15.83 -4.74
C TRP A 54 7.86 15.12 -3.54
N SER A 55 6.54 15.24 -3.36
CA SER A 55 5.78 14.40 -2.43
C SER A 55 5.36 13.13 -3.14
N VAL A 56 5.54 11.99 -2.48
CA VAL A 56 5.04 10.69 -2.94
C VAL A 56 4.03 10.21 -1.90
N ASP A 57 2.75 10.29 -2.24
CA ASP A 57 1.67 9.89 -1.35
C ASP A 57 1.33 8.41 -1.60
N LEU A 58 1.49 7.57 -0.59
CA LEU A 58 1.20 6.13 -0.65
C LEU A 58 0.11 5.73 0.32
N THR A 59 -0.50 4.58 0.07
CA THR A 59 -1.44 3.95 0.98
C THR A 59 -0.89 2.60 1.41
N THR A 60 -0.97 2.30 2.70
CA THR A 60 -0.59 1.04 3.33
C THR A 60 -1.62 0.68 4.42
N ALA A 61 -1.36 -0.38 5.19
CA ALA A 61 -2.18 -0.74 6.33
C ALA A 61 -1.82 0.08 7.58
N CYS A 62 -2.82 0.46 8.39
CA CYS A 62 -2.59 1.21 9.65
C CYS A 62 -1.73 0.44 10.64
N HIS A 63 -1.78 -0.90 10.63
CA HIS A 63 -0.90 -1.68 11.49
C HIS A 63 0.55 -1.75 10.98
N VAL A 64 0.83 -1.41 9.71
CA VAL A 64 2.20 -1.29 9.19
C VAL A 64 2.76 0.06 9.60
N ILE A 65 2.08 1.17 9.27
CA ILE A 65 2.44 2.52 9.69
C ILE A 65 1.24 3.15 10.40
N PHE A 66 1.41 3.49 11.68
CA PHE A 66 0.29 3.92 12.53
C PHE A 66 0.18 5.44 12.71
N ASP A 67 1.31 6.12 12.87
CA ASP A 67 1.37 7.56 13.10
C ASP A 67 2.59 8.21 12.43
N THR A 68 2.68 9.54 12.52
CA THR A 68 3.75 10.32 11.92
C THR A 68 5.13 9.97 12.47
N GLN A 69 5.24 9.54 13.74
CA GLN A 69 6.53 9.13 14.29
C GLN A 69 7.03 7.85 13.62
N GLU A 70 6.15 6.86 13.46
CA GLU A 70 6.46 5.64 12.70
C GLU A 70 6.78 5.97 11.23
N ALA A 71 6.01 6.86 10.60
CA ALA A 71 6.26 7.28 9.21
C ALA A 71 7.64 7.92 9.05
N GLN A 72 8.08 8.77 9.97
CA GLN A 72 9.39 9.43 9.93
C GLN A 72 10.56 8.43 10.09
N CYS A 73 10.32 7.31 10.76
CA CYS A 73 11.28 6.21 10.90
C CYS A 73 11.16 5.16 9.79
N THR A 74 10.28 5.36 8.80
CA THR A 74 10.03 4.38 7.74
C THR A 74 10.83 4.69 6.48
N ALA A 75 11.47 3.64 5.94
CA ALA A 75 12.02 3.59 4.59
C ALA A 75 11.06 2.85 3.66
N VAL A 76 10.90 3.34 2.44
CA VAL A 76 10.00 2.75 1.43
C VAL A 76 10.80 2.42 0.19
N ASP A 77 11.00 1.13 -0.05
CA ASP A 77 11.70 0.65 -1.23
C ASP A 77 10.75 0.56 -2.43
N VAL A 78 11.12 1.22 -3.52
CA VAL A 78 10.43 1.19 -4.82
C VAL A 78 11.28 0.46 -5.85
N PHE A 79 10.62 -0.12 -6.86
CA PHE A 79 11.26 -0.93 -7.92
C PHE A 79 12.00 -2.19 -7.42
N TYR A 80 11.59 -2.73 -6.26
CA TYR A 80 12.09 -4.01 -5.74
C TYR A 80 11.38 -5.23 -6.37
N ASP A 81 11.57 -5.41 -7.67
CA ASP A 81 10.88 -6.46 -8.43
C ASP A 81 11.42 -7.86 -8.14
N ASP A 82 12.73 -7.98 -7.94
CA ASP A 82 13.44 -9.22 -7.72
C ASP A 82 14.70 -8.98 -6.85
N GLU A 83 15.34 -10.05 -6.38
CA GLU A 83 16.52 -9.93 -5.51
C GLU A 83 17.71 -9.21 -6.15
N THR A 84 17.79 -9.17 -7.49
CA THR A 84 18.83 -8.42 -8.21
C THR A 84 18.57 -6.92 -8.21
N SER A 85 17.32 -6.47 -8.00
CA SER A 85 16.99 -5.03 -7.94
C SER A 85 17.87 -4.27 -6.96
N LYS A 86 18.24 -4.91 -5.85
CA LYS A 86 19.18 -4.36 -4.84
C LYS A 86 20.59 -4.21 -5.40
N SER A 87 21.16 -5.30 -5.94
CA SER A 87 22.57 -5.31 -6.40
C SER A 87 22.80 -4.51 -7.67
N CYS A 88 21.81 -4.41 -8.56
CA CYS A 88 21.91 -3.60 -9.78
C CYS A 88 21.51 -2.12 -9.59
N GLY A 89 21.14 -1.72 -8.37
CA GLY A 89 20.76 -0.35 -8.05
C GLY A 89 19.44 0.12 -8.66
N ARG A 90 18.61 -0.77 -9.22
CA ARG A 90 17.24 -0.45 -9.65
C ARG A 90 16.35 -0.07 -8.48
N MET A 91 16.50 -0.76 -7.35
CA MET A 91 15.75 -0.44 -6.14
C MET A 91 16.16 0.94 -5.63
N LYS A 92 15.17 1.80 -5.36
CA LYS A 92 15.36 3.13 -4.77
C LYS A 92 14.59 3.20 -3.46
N THR A 93 15.07 4.02 -2.53
CA THR A 93 14.44 4.16 -1.21
C THR A 93 13.93 5.59 -1.03
N LEU A 94 12.66 5.72 -0.61
CA LEU A 94 12.04 6.96 -0.21
C LEU A 94 11.99 7.02 1.33
N LYS A 95 12.01 8.24 1.88
CA LYS A 95 11.88 8.48 3.32
C LYS A 95 10.46 8.94 3.64
N GLY A 96 9.81 8.29 4.58
CA GLY A 96 8.52 8.74 5.11
C GLY A 96 8.65 10.05 5.89
N VAL A 97 7.60 10.86 5.87
CA VAL A 97 7.56 12.19 6.51
C VAL A 97 6.38 12.33 7.46
N GLU A 98 5.19 11.94 7.03
CA GLU A 98 3.98 12.12 7.84
C GLU A 98 2.86 11.17 7.43
N VAL A 99 1.94 10.92 8.37
CA VAL A 99 0.65 10.31 8.09
C VAL A 99 -0.35 11.40 7.73
N LEU A 100 -0.91 11.32 6.53
CA LEU A 100 -1.89 12.30 6.01
C LEU A 100 -3.32 11.97 6.45
N ALA A 101 -3.66 10.69 6.49
CA ALA A 101 -4.98 10.21 6.88
C ALA A 101 -4.88 8.77 7.35
N ARG A 102 -5.78 8.37 8.25
CA ARG A 102 -5.89 6.99 8.73
C ARG A 102 -7.33 6.61 8.98
N ASN A 103 -7.65 5.35 8.74
CA ASN A 103 -8.96 4.76 9.00
C ASN A 103 -8.74 3.44 9.75
N PHE A 104 -9.04 3.42 11.05
CA PHE A 104 -8.83 2.24 11.90
C PHE A 104 -9.75 1.08 11.56
N GLU A 105 -10.98 1.37 11.13
CA GLU A 105 -11.97 0.35 10.84
C GLU A 105 -11.57 -0.45 9.59
N ALA A 106 -11.17 0.29 8.54
CA ALA A 106 -10.68 -0.24 7.27
C ALA A 106 -9.18 -0.60 7.30
N ASP A 107 -8.50 -0.36 8.42
CA ASP A 107 -7.07 -0.60 8.61
C ASP A 107 -6.19 0.01 7.51
N SER A 108 -6.51 1.23 7.08
CA SER A 108 -5.86 1.90 5.94
C SER A 108 -5.23 3.22 6.35
N CYS A 109 -3.97 3.42 5.98
CA CYS A 109 -3.17 4.59 6.29
C CYS A 109 -2.61 5.22 5.02
N LYS A 110 -2.81 6.53 4.85
CA LYS A 110 -2.19 7.33 3.80
C LYS A 110 -0.96 8.02 4.38
N VAL A 111 0.19 7.81 3.76
CA VAL A 111 1.49 8.29 4.22
C VAL A 111 2.13 9.10 3.11
N ARG A 112 2.81 10.19 3.50
CA ARG A 112 3.63 10.99 2.60
C ARG A 112 5.09 10.62 2.76
N CYS A 113 5.73 10.35 1.63
CA CYS A 113 7.18 10.30 1.50
C CYS A 113 7.66 11.51 0.69
N VAL A 114 8.98 11.74 0.72
CA VAL A 114 9.59 12.77 -0.13
C VAL A 114 10.79 12.26 -0.91
N THR A 115 11.09 12.94 -2.01
CA THR A 115 12.35 12.80 -2.74
C THR A 115 12.77 14.13 -3.37
N HIS A 116 14.08 14.33 -3.48
CA HIS A 116 14.68 15.43 -4.28
C HIS A 116 15.23 14.92 -5.61
N ASN A 117 15.13 13.61 -5.87
CA ASN A 117 15.56 13.02 -7.12
C ASN A 117 14.44 13.18 -8.17
N GLU A 118 14.59 14.18 -9.04
CA GLU A 118 13.66 14.46 -10.13
C GLU A 118 13.46 13.26 -11.05
N HIS A 119 14.54 12.55 -11.40
CA HIS A 119 14.45 11.38 -12.29
C HIS A 119 13.57 10.28 -11.69
N LEU A 120 13.76 9.96 -10.40
CA LEU A 120 12.93 9.01 -9.67
C LEU A 120 11.46 9.45 -9.64
N ALA A 121 11.21 10.75 -9.36
CA ALA A 121 9.84 11.26 -9.31
C ALA A 121 9.13 11.18 -10.67
N LEU A 122 9.82 11.55 -11.75
CA LEU A 122 9.29 11.44 -13.11
C LEU A 122 9.04 9.98 -13.51
N GLU A 123 9.94 9.06 -13.15
CA GLU A 123 9.75 7.63 -13.40
C GLU A 123 8.51 7.09 -12.68
N LEU A 124 8.32 7.45 -11.40
CA LEU A 124 7.11 7.08 -10.64
C LEU A 124 5.84 7.65 -11.27
N GLN A 125 5.85 8.92 -11.70
CA GLN A 125 4.73 9.54 -12.41
C GLN A 125 4.38 8.80 -13.71
N GLN A 126 5.39 8.39 -14.48
CA GLN A 126 5.18 7.61 -15.70
C GLN A 126 4.57 6.23 -15.40
N VAL A 127 5.04 5.54 -14.36
CA VAL A 127 4.48 4.24 -13.96
C VAL A 127 3.02 4.37 -13.52
N ILE A 128 2.70 5.38 -12.71
CA ILE A 128 1.30 5.66 -12.27
C ILE A 128 0.43 5.99 -13.48
N SER A 129 0.92 6.80 -14.41
CA SER A 129 0.17 7.18 -15.62
C SER A 129 -0.11 5.97 -16.50
N LYS A 130 0.89 5.09 -16.72
CA LYS A 130 0.73 3.82 -17.43
C LYS A 130 -0.25 2.89 -16.72
N TYR A 131 -0.17 2.79 -15.40
CA TYR A 131 -1.12 2.02 -14.61
C TYR A 131 -2.55 2.56 -14.78
N ASN A 132 -2.78 3.85 -14.57
CA ASN A 132 -4.11 4.47 -14.72
C ASN A 132 -4.68 4.29 -16.12
N TYR A 133 -3.85 4.43 -17.17
CA TYR A 133 -4.25 4.15 -18.54
C TYR A 133 -4.64 2.67 -18.75
N LYS A 134 -3.85 1.73 -18.23
CA LYS A 134 -4.17 0.29 -18.30
C LYS A 134 -5.45 -0.05 -17.53
N VAL A 135 -5.63 0.51 -16.34
CA VAL A 135 -6.86 0.34 -15.56
C VAL A 135 -8.05 0.90 -16.33
N TRP A 136 -7.92 2.09 -16.93
CA TRP A 136 -8.97 2.70 -17.73
C TRP A 136 -9.31 1.89 -18.98
N THR A 137 -8.32 1.32 -19.67
CA THR A 137 -8.56 0.47 -20.85
C THR A 137 -9.19 -0.86 -20.50
N VAL A 138 -8.77 -1.52 -19.41
CA VAL A 138 -9.39 -2.76 -18.92
C VAL A 138 -10.81 -2.54 -18.42
N ARG A 139 -11.14 -1.33 -17.96
CA ARG A 139 -12.51 -0.95 -17.57
C ARG A 139 -13.49 -0.78 -18.74
N ASN A 140 -13.01 -0.64 -19.98
CA ASN A 140 -13.83 -0.19 -21.12
C ASN A 140 -14.31 -1.27 -22.13
N PRO A 141 -13.89 -2.55 -22.10
CA PRO A 141 -14.63 -3.62 -22.78
C PRO A 141 -15.55 -4.40 -21.83
N PRO A 142 -16.64 -5.01 -22.32
CA PRO A 142 -17.42 -5.98 -21.56
C PRO A 142 -16.56 -7.21 -21.31
N LEU A 143 -15.82 -7.23 -20.20
CA LEU A 143 -15.22 -8.43 -19.65
C LEU A 143 -16.37 -9.33 -19.19
N ARG A 144 -16.99 -10.08 -20.11
CA ARG A 144 -18.08 -11.03 -19.83
C ARG A 144 -17.58 -12.46 -19.65
N ALA A 145 -16.29 -12.64 -19.36
CA ALA A 145 -15.64 -13.96 -19.41
C ALA A 145 -14.48 -14.14 -18.43
N VAL A 146 -14.21 -13.19 -17.52
CA VAL A 146 -13.02 -13.28 -16.64
C VAL A 146 -13.36 -13.97 -15.31
N GLY A 147 -14.65 -14.14 -15.01
CA GLY A 147 -15.07 -14.71 -13.73
C GLY A 147 -14.66 -13.82 -12.57
N ARG A 148 -14.60 -14.39 -11.36
CA ARG A 148 -14.24 -13.66 -10.13
C ARG A 148 -12.73 -13.74 -9.87
N LEU A 149 -11.91 -13.05 -10.66
CA LEU A 149 -10.45 -13.05 -10.49
C LEU A 149 -10.02 -12.06 -9.39
N CYS A 150 -9.14 -12.51 -8.49
CA CYS A 150 -8.47 -11.66 -7.51
C CYS A 150 -6.95 -11.72 -7.73
N LEU A 151 -6.32 -10.56 -7.87
CA LEU A 151 -4.88 -10.40 -8.02
C LEU A 151 -4.34 -9.57 -6.86
N ILE A 152 -3.27 -10.04 -6.22
CA ILE A 152 -2.58 -9.29 -5.15
C ILE A 152 -1.15 -9.00 -5.60
N VAL A 153 -0.75 -7.73 -5.56
CA VAL A 153 0.65 -7.29 -5.72
C VAL A 153 1.16 -6.83 -4.36
N SER A 154 2.19 -7.48 -3.85
CA SER A 154 2.75 -7.19 -2.52
C SER A 154 4.26 -7.45 -2.45
N HIS A 155 4.86 -7.01 -1.35
CA HIS A 155 6.21 -7.31 -0.90
C HIS A 155 6.13 -8.04 0.44
N PRO A 156 5.83 -9.37 0.44
CA PRO A 156 5.64 -10.12 1.67
C PRO A 156 6.89 -10.02 2.55
N HIS A 157 6.74 -9.51 3.77
CA HIS A 157 7.84 -9.36 4.73
C HIS A 157 9.03 -8.52 4.19
N GLY A 158 8.76 -7.58 3.28
CA GLY A 158 9.80 -6.74 2.69
C GLY A 158 10.71 -7.48 1.71
N GLN A 159 10.26 -8.61 1.16
CA GLN A 159 10.95 -9.34 0.08
C GLN A 159 10.65 -8.73 -1.29
N ALA A 160 11.32 -9.24 -2.32
CA ALA A 160 11.01 -8.92 -3.71
C ALA A 160 9.52 -9.10 -4.02
N LYS A 161 9.02 -8.26 -4.93
CA LYS A 161 7.62 -8.21 -5.33
C LYS A 161 7.08 -9.60 -5.68
N LYS A 162 5.89 -9.90 -5.18
CA LYS A 162 5.11 -11.09 -5.51
C LYS A 162 3.77 -10.68 -6.10
N VAL A 163 3.35 -11.41 -7.13
CA VAL A 163 2.02 -11.32 -7.72
C VAL A 163 1.34 -12.66 -7.50
N THR A 164 0.24 -12.67 -6.75
CA THR A 164 -0.57 -13.88 -6.52
C THR A 164 -1.94 -13.73 -7.17
N LEU A 165 -2.46 -14.83 -7.70
CA LEU A 165 -3.74 -14.92 -8.37
C LEU A 165 -4.63 -15.90 -7.62
N GLY A 166 -5.91 -15.58 -7.52
CA GLY A 166 -6.90 -16.41 -6.88
C GLY A 166 -8.30 -15.94 -7.25
N LYS A 167 -9.28 -16.19 -6.38
CA LYS A 167 -10.68 -15.88 -6.68
C LYS A 167 -11.27 -14.92 -5.66
N VAL A 168 -12.13 -14.01 -6.12
CA VAL A 168 -13.03 -13.26 -5.24
C VAL A 168 -14.18 -14.22 -4.87
N GLU A 169 -14.31 -14.50 -3.59
CA GLU A 169 -15.36 -15.38 -3.06
C GLU A 169 -16.64 -14.58 -2.80
N ALA A 170 -16.50 -13.39 -2.21
CA ALA A 170 -17.62 -12.52 -1.88
C ALA A 170 -17.21 -11.04 -1.77
N VAL A 171 -18.21 -10.16 -1.87
CA VAL A 171 -18.10 -8.74 -1.58
C VAL A 171 -19.06 -8.42 -0.45
N GLN A 172 -18.54 -7.96 0.68
CA GLN A 172 -19.34 -7.57 1.84
C GLN A 172 -19.43 -6.06 1.94
N LYS A 173 -20.63 -5.51 2.11
CA LYS A 173 -20.80 -4.09 2.42
C LYS A 173 -20.16 -3.81 3.79
N PHE A 174 -19.18 -2.91 3.82
CA PHE A 174 -18.47 -2.56 5.05
C PHE A 174 -19.10 -1.35 5.73
N ASN A 175 -19.39 -0.31 4.96
CA ASN A 175 -20.18 0.85 5.40
C ASN A 175 -20.92 1.46 4.20
N SER A 176 -21.54 2.64 4.37
CA SER A 176 -22.31 3.31 3.31
C SER A 176 -21.51 3.60 2.04
N ALA A 177 -20.18 3.68 2.10
CA ALA A 177 -19.31 4.06 0.99
C ALA A 177 -18.22 3.03 0.64
N LYS A 178 -18.11 1.92 1.39
CA LYS A 178 -16.99 0.97 1.23
C LYS A 178 -17.46 -0.48 1.24
N ASN A 179 -16.80 -1.28 0.42
CA ASN A 179 -16.92 -2.73 0.38
C ASN A 179 -15.65 -3.40 0.89
N ARG A 180 -15.80 -4.59 1.45
CA ARG A 180 -14.72 -5.51 1.82
C ARG A 180 -14.75 -6.68 0.85
N LEU A 181 -13.60 -6.98 0.25
CA LEU A 181 -13.43 -8.15 -0.59
C LEU A 181 -13.05 -9.35 0.27
N ILE A 182 -13.69 -10.48 0.02
CA ILE A 182 -13.32 -11.79 0.56
C ILE A 182 -12.79 -12.61 -0.62
N TYR A 183 -11.60 -13.17 -0.48
CA TYR A 183 -10.92 -13.90 -1.55
C TYR A 183 -10.14 -15.10 -1.01
N SER A 184 -9.87 -16.05 -1.90
CA SER A 184 -9.05 -17.24 -1.65
C SER A 184 -7.60 -17.09 -2.14
N THR A 185 -7.20 -15.90 -2.60
CA THR A 185 -5.84 -15.63 -3.08
C THR A 185 -4.81 -15.75 -1.96
N ASP A 186 -3.73 -16.49 -2.24
CA ASP A 186 -2.62 -16.66 -1.31
C ASP A 186 -2.03 -15.32 -0.89
N SER A 187 -1.93 -15.14 0.42
CA SER A 187 -1.40 -13.96 1.10
C SER A 187 -0.93 -14.33 2.51
N CYS A 188 -0.14 -13.47 3.12
CA CYS A 188 0.28 -13.59 4.51
C CYS A 188 0.22 -12.23 5.21
N PRO A 189 0.38 -12.14 6.54
CA PRO A 189 0.43 -10.87 7.25
C PRO A 189 1.46 -9.88 6.68
N GLY A 190 2.60 -10.39 6.18
CA GLY A 190 3.63 -9.59 5.53
C GLY A 190 3.21 -8.94 4.20
N SER A 191 2.11 -9.38 3.58
CA SER A 191 1.53 -8.76 2.39
C SER A 191 0.62 -7.57 2.70
N SER A 192 0.41 -7.24 3.98
CA SER A 192 -0.48 -6.16 4.40
C SER A 192 -0.07 -4.81 3.82
N GLY A 193 -1.04 -4.00 3.38
CA GLY A 193 -0.76 -2.79 2.61
C GLY A 193 -0.65 -3.02 1.09
N GLY A 194 -0.63 -4.27 0.63
CA GLY A 194 -0.50 -4.64 -0.78
C GLY A 194 -1.74 -4.27 -1.60
N LEU A 195 -1.51 -4.06 -2.90
CA LEU A 195 -2.56 -3.74 -3.86
C LEU A 195 -3.37 -4.99 -4.19
N VAL A 196 -4.63 -5.01 -3.79
CA VAL A 196 -5.61 -6.02 -4.23
C VAL A 196 -6.36 -5.45 -5.43
N LEU A 197 -6.44 -6.22 -6.51
CA LEU A 197 -7.20 -5.95 -7.71
C LEU A 197 -8.25 -7.05 -7.89
N ALA A 198 -9.53 -6.68 -7.91
CA ALA A 198 -10.63 -7.58 -8.21
C ALA A 198 -11.19 -7.31 -9.61
N LEU A 199 -11.35 -8.37 -10.40
CA LEU A 199 -12.14 -8.38 -11.64
C LEU A 199 -13.34 -9.32 -11.39
N GLN A 200 -14.56 -8.80 -11.57
CA GLN A 200 -15.78 -9.57 -11.37
C GLN A 200 -16.88 -9.13 -12.34
N ASP A 201 -17.66 -10.10 -12.82
CA ASP A 201 -18.71 -9.88 -13.82
C ASP A 201 -20.09 -9.62 -13.17
N ASP A 202 -20.26 -9.92 -11.88
CA ASP A 202 -21.52 -9.77 -11.14
C ASP A 202 -21.49 -8.59 -10.16
N ILE A 203 -22.13 -7.48 -10.55
CA ILE A 203 -22.72 -6.55 -9.58
C ILE A 203 -24.22 -6.55 -9.91
N GLY A 204 -25.03 -7.07 -8.98
CA GLY A 204 -26.44 -7.44 -9.23
C GLY A 204 -27.35 -6.32 -9.77
N PRO A 205 -28.60 -6.64 -10.13
CA PRO A 205 -29.55 -5.65 -10.64
C PRO A 205 -29.76 -4.53 -9.61
N GLY A 206 -29.53 -3.28 -10.03
CA GLY A 206 -29.64 -2.09 -9.18
C GLY A 206 -28.32 -1.31 -8.94
N THR A 207 -27.18 -1.81 -9.42
CA THR A 207 -25.89 -1.09 -9.42
C THR A 207 -25.47 -0.62 -10.82
N GLU A 208 -26.44 -0.21 -11.63
CA GLU A 208 -26.22 0.28 -13.01
C GLU A 208 -25.32 1.53 -13.07
N TRP A 209 -25.12 2.20 -11.92
CA TRP A 209 -24.23 3.36 -11.75
C TRP A 209 -22.91 3.05 -11.03
N LEU A 210 -22.53 1.78 -10.88
CA LEU A 210 -21.24 1.36 -10.28
C LEU A 210 -20.50 0.34 -11.18
N THR A 211 -20.63 0.45 -12.50
CA THR A 211 -20.10 -0.49 -13.50
C THR A 211 -18.57 -0.40 -13.73
N TRP A 212 -17.73 -0.07 -12.73
CA TRP A 212 -16.34 0.33 -13.02
C TRP A 212 -15.23 -0.12 -12.05
N ALA A 213 -15.45 -1.10 -11.19
CA ALA A 213 -14.59 -1.24 -10.04
C ALA A 213 -13.47 -2.28 -10.21
N LEU A 214 -12.36 -1.83 -10.80
CA LEU A 214 -11.08 -2.26 -10.25
C LEU A 214 -11.04 -1.76 -8.80
N TRP A 215 -11.43 -2.62 -7.87
CA TRP A 215 -11.41 -2.30 -6.44
C TRP A 215 -9.96 -2.32 -5.99
N THR A 216 -9.37 -1.16 -5.75
CA THR A 216 -8.07 -1.09 -5.07
C THR A 216 -8.32 -1.19 -3.57
N SER A 217 -8.05 -2.35 -3.00
CA SER A 217 -8.10 -2.55 -1.56
C SER A 217 -6.70 -2.78 -1.00
N VAL A 218 -6.55 -2.51 0.28
CA VAL A 218 -5.35 -2.85 1.05
C VAL A 218 -5.58 -4.21 1.68
N HIS A 219 -4.67 -5.16 1.43
CA HIS A 219 -4.69 -6.41 2.20
C HIS A 219 -4.55 -6.11 3.68
N CYS A 220 -5.45 -6.68 4.49
CA CYS A 220 -5.47 -6.55 5.93
C CYS A 220 -5.74 -7.93 6.54
N SER A 221 -4.72 -8.54 7.14
CA SER A 221 -4.88 -9.75 7.94
C SER A 221 -5.45 -9.37 9.32
N LYS A 222 -6.75 -9.08 9.45
CA LYS A 222 -7.35 -9.11 10.79
C LYS A 222 -7.34 -10.55 11.28
N ALA A 223 -6.46 -10.86 12.22
CA ALA A 223 -6.34 -12.13 12.94
C ALA A 223 -7.51 -12.36 13.92
N GLN A 224 -8.75 -12.15 13.48
CA GLN A 224 -9.94 -12.43 14.29
C GLN A 224 -10.77 -13.53 13.64
N GLY A 225 -10.62 -14.75 14.17
CA GLY A 225 -11.61 -15.82 14.07
C GLY A 225 -11.66 -16.58 12.75
N LEU A 226 -10.62 -17.33 12.40
CA LEU A 226 -10.72 -18.44 11.45
C LEU A 226 -10.41 -19.76 12.16
N ASN A 227 -11.34 -20.15 13.03
CA ASN A 227 -11.52 -21.54 13.38
C ASN A 227 -12.40 -22.16 12.27
N ARG A 228 -11.77 -22.71 11.24
CA ARG A 228 -12.25 -23.81 10.39
C ARG A 228 -11.18 -24.17 9.35
N ASN A 229 -10.39 -25.18 9.70
CA ASN A 229 -9.82 -26.20 8.82
C ASN A 229 -9.39 -25.74 7.41
N ARG A 230 -8.17 -25.23 7.31
CA ARG A 230 -7.11 -25.74 6.41
C ARG A 230 -5.76 -25.18 6.89
N SER A 231 -5.12 -25.99 7.73
CA SER A 231 -3.67 -26.14 7.96
C SER A 231 -2.72 -24.99 7.61
N ASN A 232 -2.11 -24.46 8.68
CA ASN A 232 -0.70 -24.04 8.80
C ASN A 232 -0.27 -22.73 8.12
N CYS A 233 -0.41 -21.63 8.86
CA CYS A 233 0.60 -20.57 8.93
C CYS A 233 0.81 -20.21 10.40
N GLU A 234 1.64 -21.01 11.06
CA GLU A 234 2.15 -20.74 12.40
C GLU A 234 3.25 -19.68 12.27
N ILE A 235 3.03 -18.48 12.83
CA ILE A 235 4.04 -17.41 12.83
C ILE A 235 5.05 -17.76 13.93
N GLN A 236 6.18 -18.35 13.55
CA GLN A 236 7.38 -18.37 14.40
C GLN A 236 8.08 -17.00 14.29
N LEU A 237 8.05 -16.25 15.38
CA LEU A 237 8.93 -15.11 15.59
C LEU A 237 10.30 -15.69 16.01
N LEU A 238 11.29 -15.62 15.12
CA LEU A 238 12.68 -15.85 15.52
C LEU A 238 13.21 -14.60 16.22
N THR A 239 13.68 -14.79 17.44
CA THR A 239 14.47 -13.85 18.27
C THR A 239 15.84 -13.61 17.68
#